data_AF-A0A925EJZ9-F1
#
_entry.id   AF-A0A925EJZ9-F1
#
_cell.length_a   1.000
_cell.length_b   1.000
_cell.length_c   1.000
_cell.angle_alpha   90.00
_cell.angle_beta   90.00
_cell.angle_gamma   90.00
#
_symmetry.space_group_name_H-M   'P 1'
#
loop_
_entity.id
_entity.type
_entity.pdbx_description
1 polymer ?
#
loop_
_entity_poly.entity_id
_entity_poly.type
_entity_poly.pdbx_seq_one_letter_code
_entity_poly.pdbx_strand_id
1 'polypeptide(L)'
;MDEAIYAFEIAASNNYFNWYCMQHIVTLSRLLDREDLTPRVARLWDDAVKRFGKSEEPKGGLGATDPIEKSLRFVKQYPKDSLPYHVKLIRNEPHITLCLDAQYDEALKHAANDLALEDIAATQIVLGDFVTAQETLKRITTRNSVKDMLIVFIIEKFRRNEMKDVFSLLDELRARQIDLWEYVHLAFGFAGYEPWGGYPYADY
;
A
#
# COMPACT_ATOMS: atom_id res chain seq x y z
N MET A 1 -12.75 0.62 -12.81
CA MET A 1 -11.58 -0.26 -13.02
C MET A 1 -10.86 0.11 -14.30
N ASP A 2 -11.54 0.18 -15.44
CA ASP A 2 -10.95 0.75 -16.67
C ASP A 2 -10.52 2.21 -16.50
N GLU A 3 -11.21 3.00 -15.67
CA GLU A 3 -10.81 4.36 -15.29
C GLU A 3 -9.51 4.40 -14.47
N ALA A 4 -9.25 3.41 -13.62
CA ALA A 4 -8.00 3.33 -12.85
C ALA A 4 -6.85 2.99 -13.79
N ILE A 5 -7.04 1.99 -14.68
CA ILE A 5 -6.09 1.63 -15.73
C ILE A 5 -5.82 2.81 -16.67
N TYR A 6 -6.86 3.55 -17.06
CA TYR A 6 -6.75 4.74 -17.90
C TYR A 6 -6.02 5.89 -17.19
N ALA A 7 -6.27 6.11 -15.91
CA ALA A 7 -5.53 7.08 -15.10
C ALA A 7 -4.04 6.69 -14.98
N PHE A 8 -3.72 5.40 -14.88
CA PHE A 8 -2.36 4.88 -14.95
C PHE A 8 -1.72 5.11 -16.32
N GLU A 9 -2.43 4.85 -17.42
CA GLU A 9 -1.95 5.10 -18.78
C GLU A 9 -1.64 6.59 -19.03
N ILE A 10 -2.50 7.48 -18.53
CA ILE A 10 -2.30 8.93 -18.59
C ILE A 10 -1.07 9.33 -17.79
N ALA A 11 -0.93 8.86 -16.56
CA ALA A 11 0.20 9.25 -15.73
C ALA A 11 1.53 8.68 -16.27
N ALA A 12 1.51 7.51 -16.93
CA ALA A 12 2.68 6.88 -17.55
C ALA A 12 3.14 7.69 -18.77
N SER A 13 2.16 8.20 -19.52
CA SER A 13 2.40 9.09 -20.66
C SER A 13 2.93 10.47 -20.24
N ASN A 14 2.63 10.91 -19.01
CA ASN A 14 2.94 12.23 -18.47
C ASN A 14 4.21 12.29 -17.59
N ASN A 15 5.06 11.24 -17.57
CA ASN A 15 6.33 11.20 -16.82
C ASN A 15 6.23 11.29 -15.28
N TYR A 16 5.13 10.82 -14.67
CA TYR A 16 4.97 10.78 -13.20
C TYR A 16 5.31 9.41 -12.57
N PHE A 17 6.09 8.56 -13.26
CA PHE A 17 6.15 7.11 -12.97
C PHE A 17 7.53 6.61 -12.52
N ASN A 18 7.57 5.80 -11.44
CA ASN A 18 8.73 5.01 -11.05
C ASN A 18 8.56 3.52 -11.42
N TRP A 19 9.67 2.79 -11.48
CA TRP A 19 9.77 1.36 -11.85
C TRP A 19 8.83 0.42 -11.08
N TYR A 20 8.52 0.71 -9.82
CA TYR A 20 7.68 -0.14 -8.99
C TYR A 20 6.23 -0.16 -9.48
N CYS A 21 5.69 0.98 -9.95
CA CYS A 21 4.32 1.06 -10.48
C CYS A 21 4.07 0.04 -11.60
N MET A 22 5.07 -0.15 -12.47
CA MET A 22 4.94 -1.04 -13.62
C MET A 22 4.94 -2.51 -13.23
N GLN A 23 5.80 -2.91 -12.28
CA GLN A 23 5.77 -4.28 -11.73
C GLN A 23 4.42 -4.61 -11.10
N HIS A 24 3.87 -3.62 -10.39
CA HIS A 24 2.58 -3.72 -9.75
C HIS A 24 1.44 -3.81 -10.79
N ILE A 25 1.44 -3.01 -11.87
CA ILE A 25 0.41 -3.13 -12.92
C ILE A 25 0.48 -4.48 -13.66
N VAL A 26 1.67 -5.00 -13.95
CA VAL A 26 1.82 -6.35 -14.56
C VAL A 26 1.29 -7.43 -13.63
N THR A 27 1.59 -7.30 -12.33
CA THR A 27 1.11 -8.23 -11.30
C THR A 27 -0.42 -8.17 -11.22
N LEU A 28 -1.02 -6.98 -11.14
CA LEU A 28 -2.47 -6.79 -11.05
C LEU A 28 -3.21 -7.30 -12.30
N SER A 29 -2.69 -7.01 -13.50
CA SER A 29 -3.30 -7.48 -14.76
C SER A 29 -3.32 -9.00 -14.89
N ARG A 30 -2.23 -9.68 -14.52
CA ARG A 30 -2.18 -11.15 -14.47
C ARG A 30 -3.11 -11.73 -13.41
N LEU A 31 -3.20 -11.09 -12.25
CA LEU A 31 -4.03 -11.56 -11.14
C LEU A 31 -5.53 -11.37 -11.38
N LEU A 32 -5.90 -10.42 -12.24
CA LEU A 32 -7.29 -10.16 -12.63
C LEU A 32 -7.69 -10.89 -13.92
N ASP A 33 -6.86 -11.82 -14.41
CA ASP A 33 -7.06 -12.56 -15.67
C ASP A 33 -7.31 -11.63 -16.88
N ARG A 34 -6.71 -10.44 -16.84
CA ARG A 34 -6.76 -9.43 -17.89
C ARG A 34 -5.53 -9.56 -18.78
N GLU A 35 -5.41 -10.72 -19.43
CA GLU A 35 -4.29 -11.00 -20.34
C GLU A 35 -4.19 -9.95 -21.48
N ASP A 36 -5.31 -9.32 -21.85
CA ASP A 36 -5.38 -8.21 -22.81
C ASP A 36 -4.56 -6.98 -22.41
N LEU A 37 -4.31 -6.80 -21.11
CA LEU A 37 -3.51 -5.71 -20.58
C LEU A 37 -2.01 -5.99 -20.61
N THR A 38 -1.60 -7.27 -20.63
CA THR A 38 -0.18 -7.66 -20.58
C THR A 38 0.65 -7.02 -21.72
N PRO A 39 0.20 -7.05 -23.00
CA PRO A 39 0.91 -6.37 -24.09
C PRO A 39 0.91 -4.84 -23.99
N ARG A 40 -0.12 -4.24 -23.38
CA ARG A 40 -0.21 -2.78 -23.19
C ARG A 40 0.78 -2.30 -22.14
N VAL A 41 0.88 -3.03 -21.04
CA VAL A 41 1.80 -2.73 -19.93
C VAL A 41 3.24 -2.99 -20.36
N ALA A 42 3.51 -4.05 -21.13
CA ALA A 42 4.84 -4.30 -21.70
C ALA A 42 5.34 -3.15 -22.60
N ARG A 43 4.45 -2.50 -23.37
CA ARG A 43 4.82 -1.32 -24.17
C ARG A 43 5.15 -0.11 -23.31
N LEU A 44 4.34 0.16 -22.29
CA LEU A 44 4.60 1.25 -21.35
C LEU A 44 5.93 1.05 -20.61
N TRP A 45 6.29 -0.21 -20.33
CA TRP A 45 7.58 -0.59 -19.74
C TRP A 45 8.74 -0.28 -20.67
N ASP A 46 8.69 -0.76 -21.91
CA ASP A 46 9.73 -0.52 -22.89
C ASP A 46 9.94 0.97 -23.14
N ASP A 47 8.86 1.75 -23.18
CA ASP A 47 8.91 3.20 -23.36
C ASP A 47 9.49 3.90 -22.13
N ALA A 48 9.15 3.48 -20.92
CA ALA A 48 9.76 4.00 -19.69
C ALA A 48 11.27 3.70 -19.64
N VAL A 49 11.69 2.46 -19.93
CA VAL A 49 13.10 2.05 -19.95
C VAL A 49 13.90 2.86 -20.98
N LYS A 50 13.32 3.12 -22.16
CA LYS A 50 13.95 3.96 -23.20
C LYS A 50 14.05 5.42 -22.81
N ARG A 51 13.07 5.96 -22.07
CA ARG A 51 13.00 7.38 -21.69
C ARG A 51 13.84 7.73 -20.48
N PHE A 52 13.85 6.89 -19.45
CA PHE A 52 14.52 7.17 -18.17
C PHE A 52 15.89 6.48 -18.04
N GLY A 53 16.23 5.59 -18.98
CA GLY A 53 17.45 4.79 -18.95
C GLY A 53 17.40 3.69 -17.89
N LYS A 54 18.28 2.68 -18.02
CA LYS A 54 18.40 1.59 -17.03
C LYS A 54 18.94 2.06 -15.66
N SER A 55 19.33 3.34 -15.52
CA SER A 55 20.11 3.83 -14.37
C SER A 55 19.31 4.04 -13.09
N GLU A 56 17.98 3.90 -13.12
CA GLU A 56 17.13 3.88 -11.93
C GLU A 56 16.65 2.47 -11.53
N GLU A 57 17.20 1.40 -12.13
CA GLU A 57 17.18 0.12 -11.43
C GLU A 57 17.96 0.32 -10.11
N PRO A 58 17.35 0.07 -8.93
CA PRO A 58 18.08 0.19 -7.68
C PRO A 58 19.37 -0.60 -7.77
N LYS A 59 20.51 0.06 -7.54
CA LYS A 59 21.81 -0.58 -7.35
C LYS A 59 21.81 -1.32 -6.01
N GLY A 60 20.99 -2.36 -5.96
CA GLY A 60 20.69 -3.21 -4.82
C GLY A 60 20.06 -4.46 -5.42
N GLY A 61 20.94 -5.32 -5.94
CA GLY A 61 20.58 -6.46 -6.76
C GLY A 61 19.52 -7.34 -6.12
N LEU A 62 18.31 -7.29 -6.68
CA LEU A 62 17.45 -8.46 -6.72
C LEU A 62 18.00 -9.33 -7.85
N GLY A 63 18.94 -10.21 -7.50
CA GLY A 63 19.59 -11.10 -8.45
C GLY A 63 18.55 -11.84 -9.31
N ALA A 64 18.65 -11.68 -10.63
CA ALA A 64 18.23 -12.62 -11.68
C ALA A 64 16.89 -13.38 -11.54
N THR A 65 15.92 -12.88 -10.76
CA THR A 65 14.54 -13.37 -10.78
C THR A 65 13.65 -12.26 -11.25
N ASP A 66 12.87 -12.53 -12.30
CA ASP A 66 11.85 -11.65 -12.85
C ASP A 66 11.02 -11.08 -11.68
N PRO A 67 10.96 -9.75 -11.49
CA PRO A 67 10.17 -9.14 -10.44
C PRO A 67 8.71 -9.59 -10.43
N ILE A 68 8.18 -9.94 -11.61
CA ILE A 68 6.84 -10.54 -11.74
C ILE A 68 6.81 -11.92 -11.08
N GLU A 69 7.84 -12.74 -11.26
CA GLU A 69 7.95 -14.04 -10.62
C GLU A 69 8.10 -13.93 -9.09
N LYS A 70 8.82 -12.92 -8.60
CA LYS A 70 8.92 -12.62 -7.16
C LYS A 70 7.56 -12.24 -6.58
N SER A 71 6.83 -11.34 -7.22
CA SER A 71 5.46 -10.97 -6.82
C SER A 71 4.50 -12.15 -6.89
N LEU A 72 4.57 -12.98 -7.93
CA LEU A 72 3.74 -14.19 -8.05
C LEU A 72 4.09 -15.24 -6.98
N ARG A 73 5.36 -15.42 -6.63
CA ARG A 73 5.78 -16.28 -5.52
C ARG A 73 5.26 -15.76 -4.19
N PHE A 74 5.33 -14.45 -3.98
CA PHE A 74 4.82 -13.81 -2.77
C PHE A 74 3.31 -14.00 -2.63
N VAL A 75 2.53 -13.75 -3.69
CA VAL A 75 1.07 -13.99 -3.73
C VAL A 75 0.73 -15.47 -3.49
N LYS A 76 1.52 -16.40 -4.04
CA LYS A 76 1.35 -17.85 -3.78
C LYS A 76 1.65 -18.23 -2.34
N GLN A 77 2.66 -17.60 -1.73
CA GLN A 77 3.10 -17.90 -0.37
C GLN A 77 2.15 -17.33 0.69
N TYR A 78 1.53 -16.19 0.40
CA TYR A 78 0.60 -15.49 1.27
C TYR A 78 -0.72 -15.25 0.54
N PRO A 79 -1.55 -16.30 0.41
CA PRO A 79 -2.81 -16.18 -0.29
C PRO A 79 -3.74 -15.16 0.39
N LYS A 80 -4.62 -14.61 -0.44
CA LYS A 80 -5.71 -13.70 -0.09
C LYS A 80 -6.35 -14.10 1.26
N ASP A 81 -6.53 -13.12 2.14
CA ASP A 81 -7.24 -13.25 3.43
C ASP A 81 -6.54 -14.10 4.52
N SER A 82 -5.24 -14.39 4.39
CA SER A 82 -4.53 -15.12 5.44
C SER A 82 -4.15 -14.22 6.63
N LEU A 83 -4.73 -14.46 7.81
CA LEU A 83 -4.33 -13.82 9.08
C LEU A 83 -2.79 -13.84 9.36
N PRO A 84 -2.04 -14.90 8.98
CA PRO A 84 -0.58 -14.92 9.08
C PRO A 84 0.14 -13.84 8.26
N TYR A 85 -0.49 -13.31 7.20
CA TYR A 85 0.05 -12.20 6.42
C TYR A 85 0.19 -10.96 7.29
N HIS A 86 -0.86 -10.59 8.03
CA HIS A 86 -0.85 -9.40 8.88
C HIS A 86 0.10 -9.51 10.07
N VAL A 87 0.19 -10.68 10.71
CA VAL A 87 0.98 -10.88 11.94
C VAL A 87 2.50 -10.94 11.66
N LYS A 88 2.94 -11.45 10.51
CA LYS A 88 4.37 -11.50 10.16
C LYS A 88 4.96 -10.10 9.90
N LEU A 89 4.13 -9.16 9.46
CA LEU A 89 4.56 -7.84 9.03
C LEU A 89 4.78 -6.88 10.20
N ILE A 90 4.41 -7.30 11.41
CA ILE A 90 4.41 -6.51 12.63
C ILE A 90 5.85 -6.38 13.17
N ARG A 91 6.33 -5.14 13.33
CA ARG A 91 7.67 -4.87 13.89
C ARG A 91 7.71 -5.28 15.37
N ASN A 92 8.88 -5.74 15.84
CA ASN A 92 9.13 -5.99 17.26
C ASN A 92 9.44 -4.69 18.01
N GLU A 93 8.49 -3.76 18.01
CA GLU A 93 8.56 -2.54 18.82
C GLU A 93 7.65 -2.67 20.06
N PRO A 94 8.01 -2.05 21.20
CA PRO A 94 7.21 -2.13 22.42
C PRO A 94 5.77 -1.63 22.24
N HIS A 95 5.56 -0.49 21.58
CA HIS A 95 4.23 0.08 21.36
C HIS A 95 3.34 -0.82 20.49
N ILE A 96 3.94 -1.53 19.54
CA ILE A 96 3.23 -2.45 18.66
C ILE A 96 2.80 -3.71 19.40
N THR A 97 3.66 -4.27 20.25
CA THR A 97 3.31 -5.43 21.08
C THR A 97 2.15 -5.08 22.01
N LEU A 98 2.18 -3.90 22.62
CA LEU A 98 1.08 -3.39 23.44
C LEU A 98 -0.21 -3.22 22.63
N CYS A 99 -0.14 -2.77 21.37
CA CYS A 99 -1.31 -2.70 20.49
C CYS A 99 -1.90 -4.07 20.18
N LEU A 100 -1.07 -5.10 19.96
CA LEU A 100 -1.52 -6.47 19.73
C LEU A 100 -2.31 -7.03 20.92
N ASP A 101 -1.94 -6.63 22.13
CA ASP A 101 -2.63 -7.00 23.37
C ASP A 101 -3.81 -6.04 23.70
N ALA A 102 -4.21 -5.19 22.75
CA ALA A 102 -5.23 -4.15 22.90
C ALA A 102 -4.97 -3.15 24.06
N GLN A 103 -3.71 -2.97 24.45
CA GLN A 103 -3.26 -2.03 25.48
C GLN A 103 -2.89 -0.67 24.88
N TYR A 104 -3.82 -0.04 24.16
CA TYR A 104 -3.53 1.17 23.37
C TYR A 104 -3.11 2.38 24.21
N ASP A 105 -3.68 2.56 25.39
CA ASP A 105 -3.31 3.67 26.28
C ASP A 105 -1.85 3.57 26.73
N GLU A 106 -1.36 2.36 27.00
CA GLU A 106 0.05 2.12 27.31
C GLU A 106 0.91 2.28 26.07
N ALA A 107 0.49 1.74 24.91
CA ALA A 107 1.20 1.92 23.65
C ALA A 107 1.43 3.40 23.32
N LEU A 108 0.41 4.24 23.52
CA LEU A 108 0.47 5.68 23.29
C LEU A 108 1.44 6.41 24.23
N LYS A 109 1.67 5.92 25.45
CA LYS A 109 2.70 6.48 26.34
C LYS A 109 4.11 6.21 25.84
N HIS A 110 4.30 5.14 25.05
CA HIS A 110 5.56 4.81 24.40
C HIS A 110 5.78 5.53 23.07
N ALA A 111 4.76 6.23 22.53
CA ALA A 111 4.87 6.94 21.27
C ALA A 111 5.73 8.20 21.41
N ALA A 112 6.99 8.12 20.96
CA ALA A 112 7.94 9.23 21.06
C ALA A 112 7.83 10.27 19.93
N ASN A 113 7.22 9.90 18.80
CA ASN A 113 7.13 10.73 17.60
C ASN A 113 5.95 10.30 16.71
N ASP A 114 5.71 11.05 15.63
CA ASP A 114 4.65 10.76 14.67
C ASP A 114 4.79 9.38 13.99
N LEU A 115 6.01 8.88 13.81
CA LEU A 115 6.24 7.54 13.27
C LEU A 115 5.73 6.43 14.21
N ALA A 116 5.95 6.58 15.52
CA ALA A 116 5.39 5.65 16.50
C ALA A 116 3.86 5.73 16.56
N LEU A 117 3.29 6.93 16.43
CA LEU A 117 1.84 7.11 16.34
C LEU A 117 1.27 6.49 15.06
N GLU A 118 2.00 6.60 13.95
CA GLU A 118 1.68 5.94 12.68
C GLU A 118 1.67 4.42 12.84
N ASP A 119 2.71 3.83 13.45
CA ASP A 119 2.76 2.39 13.73
C ASP A 119 1.60 1.92 14.61
N ILE A 120 1.23 2.69 15.64
CA ILE A 120 0.08 2.41 16.50
C ILE A 120 -1.23 2.46 15.68
N ALA A 121 -1.44 3.52 14.90
CA ALA A 121 -2.63 3.68 14.09
C ALA A 121 -2.74 2.56 13.04
N ALA A 122 -1.67 2.27 12.31
CA ALA A 122 -1.59 1.18 11.34
C ALA A 122 -1.98 -0.16 11.97
N THR A 123 -1.45 -0.44 13.16
CA THR A 123 -1.75 -1.68 13.90
C THR A 123 -3.21 -1.72 14.33
N GLN A 124 -3.77 -0.65 14.88
CA GLN A 124 -5.20 -0.55 15.24
C GLN A 124 -6.11 -0.78 14.03
N ILE A 125 -5.77 -0.19 12.88
CA ILE A 125 -6.51 -0.34 11.61
C ILE A 125 -6.52 -1.81 11.16
N VAL A 126 -5.36 -2.47 11.16
CA VAL A 126 -5.24 -3.89 10.78
C VAL A 126 -5.90 -4.82 11.79
N LEU A 127 -6.03 -4.42 13.06
CA LEU A 127 -6.84 -5.16 14.04
C LEU A 127 -8.34 -4.91 13.89
N GLY A 128 -8.75 -3.97 13.03
CA GLY A 128 -10.14 -3.58 12.81
C GLY A 128 -10.69 -2.61 13.85
N ASP A 129 -9.86 -2.06 14.73
CA ASP A 129 -10.27 -1.03 15.69
C ASP A 129 -10.20 0.37 15.05
N PHE A 130 -11.13 0.59 14.12
CA PHE A 130 -11.20 1.82 13.34
C PHE A 130 -11.52 3.05 14.18
N VAL A 131 -12.29 2.91 15.27
CA VAL A 131 -12.64 4.04 16.14
C VAL A 131 -11.41 4.52 16.88
N THR A 132 -10.66 3.62 17.52
CA THR A 132 -9.43 3.99 18.23
C THR A 132 -8.37 4.51 17.25
N ALA A 133 -8.24 3.89 16.07
CA ALA A 133 -7.34 4.37 15.02
C ALA A 133 -7.62 5.82 14.60
N GLN A 134 -8.89 6.22 14.47
CA GLN A 134 -9.25 7.60 14.16
C GLN A 134 -8.82 8.58 15.25
N GLU A 135 -8.93 8.19 16.52
CA GLU A 135 -8.47 9.03 17.63
C GLU A 135 -6.95 9.13 17.68
N THR A 136 -6.22 8.06 17.36
CA THR A 136 -4.75 8.10 17.21
C THR A 136 -4.35 9.01 16.04
N LEU A 137 -5.04 8.91 14.89
CA LEU A 137 -4.76 9.72 13.70
C LEU A 137 -4.86 11.23 13.96
N LYS A 138 -5.80 11.66 14.80
CA LYS A 138 -5.94 13.09 15.18
C LYS A 138 -4.73 13.62 15.94
N ARG A 139 -3.87 12.75 16.49
CA ARG A 139 -2.65 13.12 17.22
C ARG A 139 -1.43 13.26 16.32
N ILE A 140 -1.47 12.70 15.11
CA ILE A 140 -0.38 12.78 14.14
C ILE A 140 -0.36 14.18 13.52
N THR A 141 0.78 14.85 13.57
CA THR A 141 0.92 16.23 13.06
C THR A 141 1.44 16.28 11.62
N THR A 142 2.17 15.25 11.20
CA THR A 142 2.80 15.15 9.89
C THR A 142 1.78 14.78 8.83
N ARG A 143 1.63 15.64 7.81
CA ARG A 143 0.64 15.47 6.74
C ARG A 143 0.80 14.15 5.97
N ASN A 144 2.04 13.72 5.73
CA ASN A 144 2.32 12.49 5.00
C ASN A 144 1.90 11.26 5.80
N SER A 145 2.28 11.16 7.08
CA SER A 145 1.83 10.06 7.95
C SER A 145 0.30 9.94 8.03
N VAL A 146 -0.44 11.06 8.09
CA VAL A 146 -1.91 11.00 8.03
C VAL A 146 -2.41 10.46 6.68
N LYS A 147 -1.80 10.90 5.57
CA LYS A 147 -2.14 10.42 4.22
C LYS A 147 -1.91 8.90 4.11
N ASP A 148 -0.77 8.42 4.58
CA ASP A 148 -0.40 7.01 4.49
C ASP A 148 -1.33 6.14 5.34
N MET A 149 -1.68 6.60 6.54
CA MET A 149 -2.65 5.91 7.39
C MET A 149 -4.07 5.91 6.81
N LEU A 150 -4.50 6.96 6.12
CA LEU A 150 -5.79 6.95 5.42
C LEU A 150 -5.84 5.87 4.34
N ILE A 151 -4.73 5.62 3.63
CA ILE A 151 -4.64 4.54 2.64
C ILE A 151 -4.81 3.18 3.32
N VAL A 152 -4.08 2.93 4.42
CA VAL A 152 -4.24 1.69 5.22
C VAL A 152 -5.69 1.55 5.67
N PHE A 153 -6.29 2.62 6.20
CA PHE A 153 -7.66 2.67 6.69
C PHE A 153 -8.67 2.25 5.63
N ILE A 154 -8.58 2.85 4.45
CA ILE A 154 -9.47 2.60 3.31
C ILE A 154 -9.33 1.15 2.84
N ILE A 155 -8.10 0.65 2.71
CA ILE A 155 -7.83 -0.73 2.28
C ILE A 155 -8.43 -1.73 3.27
N GLU A 156 -8.19 -1.53 4.56
CA GLU A 156 -8.62 -2.47 5.61
C GLU A 156 -10.14 -2.44 5.82
N LYS A 157 -10.80 -1.27 5.70
CA LYS A 157 -12.26 -1.19 5.67
C LYS A 157 -12.85 -1.91 4.47
N PHE A 158 -12.27 -1.73 3.28
CA PHE A 158 -12.72 -2.40 2.07
C PHE A 158 -12.61 -3.93 2.20
N ARG A 159 -11.47 -4.43 2.69
CA ARG A 159 -11.23 -5.88 2.92
C ARG A 159 -12.22 -6.51 3.90
N ARG A 160 -12.65 -5.77 4.92
CA ARG A 160 -13.66 -6.22 5.90
C ARG A 160 -15.10 -6.00 5.44
N ASN A 161 -15.31 -5.47 4.23
CA ASN A 161 -16.61 -5.07 3.72
C ASN A 161 -17.32 -4.01 4.60
N GLU A 162 -16.54 -3.21 5.34
CA GLU A 162 -17.01 -2.11 6.18
C GLU A 162 -17.07 -0.80 5.38
N MET A 163 -17.95 -0.78 4.39
CA MET A 163 -18.02 0.31 3.40
C MET A 163 -18.57 1.63 3.95
N LYS A 164 -19.06 1.61 5.21
CA LYS A 164 -19.54 2.82 5.88
C LYS A 164 -18.38 3.81 6.00
N ASP A 165 -18.58 4.98 5.41
CA ASP A 165 -17.66 6.12 5.39
C ASP A 165 -16.41 5.96 4.50
N VAL A 166 -16.24 4.86 3.76
CA VAL A 166 -15.08 4.67 2.85
C VAL A 166 -15.00 5.76 1.78
N PHE A 167 -16.14 6.18 1.21
CA PHE A 167 -16.17 7.28 0.24
C PHE A 167 -15.76 8.62 0.85
N SER A 168 -16.16 8.88 2.10
CA SER A 168 -15.72 10.09 2.82
C SER A 168 -14.21 10.09 3.06
N LEU A 169 -13.65 8.93 3.41
CA LEU A 169 -12.19 8.77 3.58
C LEU A 169 -11.45 8.95 2.25
N LEU A 170 -12.00 8.41 1.15
CA LEU A 170 -11.45 8.62 -0.19
C LEU A 170 -11.47 10.10 -0.61
N ASP A 171 -12.54 10.83 -0.31
CA ASP A 171 -12.62 12.25 -0.59
C ASP A 171 -11.65 13.07 0.26
N GLU A 172 -11.48 12.71 1.54
CA GLU A 172 -10.43 13.29 2.39
C GLU A 172 -9.04 13.02 1.82
N LEU A 173 -8.76 11.78 1.43
CA LEU A 173 -7.48 11.39 0.85
C LEU A 173 -7.21 12.15 -0.45
N ARG A 174 -8.22 12.32 -1.32
CA ARG A 174 -8.12 13.13 -2.55
C ARG A 174 -7.84 14.60 -2.25
N ALA A 175 -8.50 15.17 -1.25
CA ALA A 175 -8.28 16.56 -0.84
C ALA A 175 -6.83 16.79 -0.36
N ARG A 176 -6.15 15.73 0.10
CA ARG A 176 -4.73 15.77 0.48
C ARG A 176 -3.77 15.69 -0.71
N GLN A 177 -4.26 15.69 -1.95
CA GLN A 177 -3.48 15.64 -3.19
C GLN A 177 -2.63 14.37 -3.28
N ILE A 178 -3.29 13.21 -3.24
CA ILE A 178 -2.63 11.95 -3.61
C ILE A 178 -2.19 11.97 -5.07
N ASP A 179 -1.04 11.39 -5.31
CA ASP A 179 -0.52 11.15 -6.63
C ASP A 179 -0.84 9.71 -7.05
N LEU A 180 -0.26 9.33 -8.18
CA LEU A 180 -0.49 8.04 -8.79
C LEU A 180 -0.06 6.87 -7.89
N TRP A 181 1.03 7.02 -7.15
CA TRP A 181 1.61 5.99 -6.31
C TRP A 181 0.62 5.49 -5.27
N GLU A 182 -0.07 6.42 -4.59
CA GLU A 182 -1.11 6.05 -3.64
C GLU A 182 -2.31 5.37 -4.31
N TYR A 183 -2.66 5.74 -5.55
CA TYR A 183 -3.68 5.02 -6.31
C TYR A 183 -3.27 3.57 -6.63
N VAL A 184 -1.99 3.30 -6.91
CA VAL A 184 -1.49 1.93 -7.10
C VAL A 184 -1.70 1.14 -5.80
N HIS A 185 -1.28 1.69 -4.67
CA HIS A 185 -1.41 1.03 -3.37
C HIS A 185 -2.86 0.70 -3.02
N LEU A 186 -3.79 1.64 -3.25
CA LEU A 186 -5.22 1.40 -3.08
C LEU A 186 -5.73 0.26 -3.97
N ALA A 187 -5.35 0.26 -5.26
CA ALA A 187 -5.76 -0.79 -6.19
C ALA A 187 -5.26 -2.18 -5.76
N PHE A 188 -4.00 -2.27 -5.30
CA PHE A 188 -3.43 -3.49 -4.73
C PHE A 188 -4.19 -3.95 -3.49
N GLY A 189 -4.39 -3.03 -2.54
CA GLY A 189 -5.10 -3.31 -1.30
C GLY A 189 -6.52 -3.83 -1.52
N PHE A 190 -7.27 -3.18 -2.42
CA PHE A 190 -8.64 -3.59 -2.79
C PHE A 190 -8.68 -4.93 -3.52
N ALA A 191 -7.67 -5.25 -4.30
CA ALA A 191 -7.55 -6.56 -4.94
C ALA A 191 -7.12 -7.67 -3.97
N GLY A 192 -6.84 -7.33 -2.70
CA GLY A 192 -6.43 -8.28 -1.65
C GLY A 192 -4.94 -8.59 -1.62
N TYR A 193 -4.11 -7.75 -2.26
CA TYR A 193 -2.65 -7.90 -2.32
C TYR A 193 -1.91 -6.93 -1.41
N GLU A 194 -0.64 -7.20 -1.14
CA GLU A 194 0.25 -6.27 -0.44
C GLU A 194 0.32 -4.93 -1.20
N PRO A 195 -0.10 -3.81 -0.59
CA PRO A 195 -0.04 -2.50 -1.24
C PRO A 195 1.40 -2.03 -1.50
N TRP A 196 2.30 -2.24 -0.54
CA TRP A 196 3.75 -1.95 -0.61
C TRP A 196 4.52 -2.86 0.35
N GLY A 197 5.82 -3.04 0.12
CA GLY A 197 6.64 -3.89 0.99
C GLY A 197 6.74 -3.32 2.40
N GLY A 198 6.35 -4.11 3.41
CA GLY A 198 6.37 -3.67 4.81
C GLY A 198 5.04 -3.10 5.30
N TYR A 199 3.97 -3.19 4.49
CA TYR A 199 2.61 -2.88 4.88
C TYR A 199 2.23 -3.55 6.24
N PRO A 200 1.56 -2.87 7.18
CA PRO A 200 0.89 -1.58 7.02
C PRO A 200 1.77 -0.35 7.33
N TYR A 201 3.08 -0.50 7.53
CA TYR A 201 3.98 0.59 7.95
C TYR A 201 4.60 1.25 6.70
N ALA A 202 4.47 2.58 6.53
CA ALA A 202 4.81 3.24 5.27
C ALA A 202 6.32 3.46 5.05
N ASP A 203 7.10 3.61 6.13
CA ASP A 203 8.54 3.90 6.07
C ASP A 203 9.43 2.63 6.09
N TYR A 204 9.30 1.75 5.07
CA TYR A 204 10.18 0.58 4.89
C TYR A 204 11.15 0.73 3.72
#